data_AF-A0A533SRM0-F1
#
_entry.id   AF-A0A533SRM0-F1
#
_cell.length_a   1.000
_cell.length_b   1.000
_cell.length_c   1.000
_cell.angle_alpha   90.00
_cell.angle_beta   90.00
_cell.angle_gamma   90.00
#
_symmetry.space_group_name_H-M   'P 1'
#
loop_
_entity.id
_entity.type
_entity.pdbx_description
1 polymer ?
#
loop_
_entity_poly.entity_id
_entity_poly.type
_entity_poly.pdbx_seq_one_letter_code
_entity_poly.pdbx_strand_id
1 'polypeptide(L)' 'AFGLDRLCMYICNAPSIRDVIAFPKTQKGTCLMTDAPSGVDEKQLRELGIRLRATPAQ' A
#
# COMPACT_ATOMS: atom_id res chain seq x y z
N ALA A 1 -11.08 3.60 19.19
CA ALA A 1 -10.28 2.54 18.54
C ALA A 1 -8.81 2.73 18.92
N PHE A 2 -8.14 1.70 19.43
CA PHE A 2 -6.70 1.74 19.74
C PHE A 2 -5.89 1.24 18.53
N GLY A 3 -4.81 1.93 18.19
CA GLY A 3 -3.92 1.54 17.09
C GLY A 3 -2.86 0.55 17.58
N LEU A 4 -3.02 -0.74 17.24
CA LEU A 4 -2.10 -1.82 17.64
C LEU A 4 -0.66 -1.52 17.22
N ASP A 5 -0.45 -1.05 16.00
CA ASP A 5 0.89 -0.72 15.46
C ASP A 5 1.59 0.35 16.31
N ARG A 6 0.83 1.34 16.81
CA ARG A 6 1.38 2.37 17.69
C ARG A 6 1.69 1.82 19.08
N LEU A 7 0.86 0.92 19.59
CA LEU A 7 1.12 0.26 20.87
C LEU A 7 2.41 -0.58 20.79
N CYS A 8 2.55 -1.39 19.74
CA CYS A 8 3.75 -2.17 19.47
C CYS A 8 4.99 -1.27 19.31
N MET A 9 4.87 -0.15 18.58
CA MET A 9 5.96 0.82 18.42
C MET A 9 6.44 1.36 19.78
N TYR A 10 5.53 1.72 20.68
CA TYR A 10 5.88 2.20 22.02
C TYR A 10 6.50 1.11 22.90
N ILE A 11 5.96 -0.12 22.88
CA ILE A 11 6.51 -1.25 23.64
C ILE A 11 7.92 -1.59 23.14
N CYS A 12 8.16 -1.53 21.84
CA CYS A 12 9.45 -1.82 21.21
C CYS A 12 10.41 -0.62 21.18
N ASN A 13 10.00 0.56 21.68
CA ASN A 13 10.73 1.82 21.56
C ASN A 13 11.25 2.10 20.14
N ALA A 14 10.43 1.76 19.13
CA ALA A 14 10.79 1.89 17.74
C ALA A 14 10.57 3.35 17.25
N PRO A 15 11.47 3.88 16.40
CA PRO A 15 11.36 5.26 15.90
C PRO A 15 10.24 5.44 14.86
N SER A 16 9.77 4.36 14.23
CA SER A 16 8.67 4.39 13.27
C SER A 16 7.74 3.19 13.41
N ILE A 17 6.47 3.37 13.08
CA ILE A 17 5.51 2.26 12.93
C ILE A 17 5.94 1.27 11.84
N ARG A 18 6.76 1.70 10.88
CA ARG A 18 7.26 0.81 9.82
C ARG A 18 8.17 -0.29 10.36
N ASP A 19 8.80 -0.07 11.51
CA ASP A 19 9.76 -1.00 12.09
C ASP A 19 9.07 -2.14 12.86
N VAL A 20 7.77 -2.01 13.12
CA VAL A 20 6.93 -3.05 13.74
C VAL A 20 5.98 -3.72 12.75
N ILE A 21 6.05 -3.35 11.47
CA ILE A 21 5.25 -3.92 10.38
C ILE A 21 6.17 -4.75 9.48
N ALA A 22 5.85 -6.02 9.26
CA ALA A 22 6.71 -6.92 8.47
C ALA A 22 6.93 -6.46 7.02
N PHE A 23 5.90 -5.88 6.39
CA PHE A 23 5.96 -5.39 5.00
C PHE A 23 5.39 -3.97 4.91
N PRO A 24 6.13 -2.95 5.36
CA PRO A 24 5.63 -1.58 5.40
C PRO A 24 5.51 -1.03 3.99
N LYS A 25 4.47 -0.23 3.75
CA LYS A 25 4.34 0.57 2.52
C LYS A 25 5.11 1.89 2.68
N THR A 26 5.51 2.49 1.56
CA THR A 26 6.12 3.82 1.54
C THR A 26 5.09 4.91 1.87
N GLN A 27 5.54 6.15 2.08
CA GLN A 27 4.66 7.32 2.21
C GLN A 27 3.73 7.53 1.00
N LYS A 28 4.13 7.04 -0.18
CA LYS A 28 3.32 7.08 -1.41
C LYS A 28 2.38 5.87 -1.56
N GLY A 29 2.27 5.02 -0.53
CA GLY A 29 1.45 3.81 -0.56
C GLY A 29 2.02 2.67 -1.39
N THR A 30 3.24 2.80 -1.91
CA THR A 30 3.87 1.76 -2.74
C THR A 30 4.61 0.72 -1.90
N CYS A 31 4.74 -0.48 -2.43
CA CYS A 31 5.44 -1.62 -1.83
C CYS A 31 6.63 -1.98 -2.71
N LEU A 32 7.83 -1.61 -2.29
CA LEU A 32 9.05 -1.82 -3.09
C LEU A 32 9.39 -3.31 -3.26
N MET A 33 9.03 -4.16 -2.31
CA MET A 33 9.32 -5.61 -2.36
C MET A 33 8.51 -6.36 -3.42
N THR A 34 7.31 -5.87 -3.74
CA THR A 34 6.36 -6.56 -4.63
C THR A 34 5.99 -5.73 -5.85
N ASP A 35 6.63 -4.57 -6.03
CA ASP A 35 6.30 -3.56 -7.04
C ASP A 35 4.79 -3.24 -7.13
N ALA A 36 4.15 -3.09 -5.96
CA ALA A 36 2.72 -2.78 -5.87
C ALA A 36 2.50 -1.30 -5.54
N PRO A 37 1.45 -0.63 -6.07
CA PRO A 37 0.47 -1.14 -7.02
C PRO A 37 1.07 -1.36 -8.41
N SER A 38 0.64 -2.43 -9.09
CA SER A 38 1.05 -2.79 -10.44
C SER A 38 -0.11 -2.65 -11.43
N GLY A 39 0.21 -2.57 -12.72
CA GLY A 39 -0.80 -2.65 -13.78
C GLY A 39 -1.53 -4.00 -13.79
N VAL A 40 -2.71 -4.01 -14.38
CA VAL A 40 -3.61 -5.17 -14.51
C VAL A 40 -4.00 -5.31 -15.98
N ASP A 41 -4.15 -6.54 -16.47
CA ASP A 41 -4.54 -6.81 -17.85
C ASP A 41 -5.97 -6.33 -18.14
N GLU A 42 -6.19 -5.84 -19.37
CA GLU A 42 -7.49 -5.33 -19.78
C GLU A 42 -8.59 -6.40 -19.74
N LYS A 43 -8.23 -7.68 -19.93
CA LYS A 43 -9.20 -8.78 -19.83
C LYS A 43 -9.81 -8.84 -18.43
N GLN A 44 -9.00 -8.70 -17.39
CA GLN A 44 -9.46 -8.70 -16.00
C GLN A 44 -10.34 -7.48 -15.69
N LEU A 45 -10.02 -6.32 -16.26
CA LEU A 45 -10.84 -5.12 -16.14
C LEU A 45 -12.21 -5.30 -16.83
N ARG A 46 -12.24 -5.92 -18.03
CA ARG A 46 -13.47 -6.23 -18.75
C ARG A 46 -14.34 -7.24 -18.01
N GLU A 47 -13.75 -8.28 -17.44
CA GLU A 47 -14.47 -9.28 -16.62
C GLU A 47 -15.17 -8.63 -15.41
N LEU A 48 -14.53 -7.62 -14.79
CA LEU A 48 -15.09 -6.86 -13.67
C LEU A 48 -16.00 -5.69 -14.09
N GLY A 49 -16.19 -5.45 -15.40
CA GLY A 49 -17.01 -4.36 -15.93
C GLY A 49 -16.45 -2.95 -15.67
N ILE A 50 -15.16 -2.83 -15.35
CA ILE A 50 -14.49 -1.57 -15.01
C ILE A 50 -13.63 -1.07 -16.16
N ARG A 51 -13.52 0.26 -16.30
CA ARG A 51 -12.63 0.93 -17.26
C ARG A 51 -11.81 1.98 -16.54
N LEU A 52 -10.50 1.95 -16.72
CA LEU A 52 -9.62 3.01 -16.23
C LEU A 52 -9.89 4.29 -17.02
N ARG A 53 -10.08 5.41 -16.31
CA ARG A 53 -10.11 6.73 -16.95
C ARG A 53 -8.67 7.16 -17.21
N ALA A 54 -8.39 7.63 -18.44
CA ALA A 54 -7.14 8.30 -18.72
C ALA A 54 -7.03 9.54 -17.81
N THR A 55 -5.99 9.59 -16.97
CA THR A 55 -5.63 10.83 -16.29
C THR A 55 -5.10 11.79 -17.36
N PRO A 56 -5.55 13.05 -17.44
CA PRO A 56 -4.95 14.01 -18.36
C PRO A 56 -3.46 14.09 -18.07
N ALA A 57 -2.64 13.96 -19.12
CA ALA A 57 -1.20 14.02 -19.02
C ALA A 57 -0.78 15.34 -18.33
N GLN A 58 -0.05 15.21 -17.23
CA GLN A 58 0.78 16.28 -16.66
C GLN A 58 2.23 15.96 -17.01
#